data_AF-A0A968Y7D0-F1
#
_entry.id   AF-A0A968Y7D0-F1
#
_cell.length_a   1.000
_cell.length_b   1.000
_cell.length_c   1.000
_cell.angle_alpha   90.00
_cell.angle_beta   90.00
_cell.angle_gamma   90.00
#
_symmetry.space_group_name_H-M   'P 1'
#
loop_
_entity.id
_entity.type
_entity.pdbx_description
1 polymer ?
#
loop_
_entity_poly.entity_id
_entity_poly.type
_entity_poly.pdbx_seq_one_letter_code
_entity_poly.pdbx_strand_id
1 'polypeptide(L)'
;MVPSYDIANSYKNIMEILVDEEIDQQTCSWTSEDAQQVNRIEVAAHALNHLPPLYASSQEGVMLQYERAQQDYYHEIKTAVNNSLLAVKRLPYKGSTPFDVR
;
A
#
# COMPACT_ATOMS: atom_id res chain seq x y z
N MET A 1 -27.78 -19.22 -13.83
CA MET A 1 -27.86 -18.34 -12.64
C MET A 1 -26.45 -18.23 -12.10
N VAL A 2 -25.78 -17.11 -12.33
CA VAL A 2 -24.43 -16.87 -11.79
C VAL A 2 -24.61 -16.52 -10.31
N PRO A 3 -23.94 -17.20 -9.36
CA PRO A 3 -24.05 -16.85 -7.96
C PRO A 3 -23.63 -15.39 -7.77
N SER A 4 -24.42 -14.62 -7.02
CA SER A 4 -24.07 -13.27 -6.62
C SER A 4 -22.90 -13.34 -5.63
N TYR A 5 -21.67 -13.43 -6.15
CA TYR A 5 -20.48 -13.32 -5.34
C TYR A 5 -20.37 -11.88 -4.83
N ASP A 6 -20.13 -11.73 -3.54
CA ASP A 6 -19.64 -10.48 -2.99
C ASP A 6 -18.18 -10.31 -3.44
N ILE A 7 -18.01 -9.67 -4.60
CA ILE A 7 -16.73 -9.53 -5.28
C ILE A 7 -15.74 -8.74 -4.40
N ALA A 8 -16.25 -7.84 -3.56
CA ALA A 8 -15.43 -6.94 -2.74
C ALA A 8 -14.52 -7.66 -1.75
N ASN A 9 -14.87 -8.88 -1.34
CA ASN A 9 -14.06 -9.72 -0.44
C ASN A 9 -13.53 -11.00 -1.11
N SER A 10 -13.69 -11.13 -2.44
CA SER A 10 -13.32 -12.35 -3.16
C SER A 10 -11.83 -12.40 -3.53
N TYR A 11 -11.16 -11.24 -3.60
CA TYR A 11 -9.73 -11.15 -3.86
C TYR A 11 -9.13 -9.88 -3.23
N LYS A 12 -7.84 -9.93 -2.85
CA LYS A 12 -7.10 -8.78 -2.29
C LYS A 12 -5.71 -8.69 -2.92
N ASN A 13 -5.23 -7.47 -3.15
CA ASN A 13 -3.85 -7.24 -3.54
C ASN A 13 -2.95 -7.32 -2.30
N ILE A 14 -2.05 -8.29 -2.26
CA ILE A 14 -1.17 -8.52 -1.12
C ILE A 14 -0.12 -7.41 -0.97
N MET A 15 0.22 -6.73 -2.06
CA MET A 15 1.14 -5.58 -2.00
C MET A 15 0.65 -4.47 -1.06
N GLU A 16 -0.66 -4.34 -0.82
CA GLU A 16 -1.20 -3.37 0.14
C GLU A 16 -0.61 -3.58 1.55
N ILE A 17 -0.49 -4.85 1.97
CA ILE A 17 0.03 -5.21 3.29
C ILE A 17 1.52 -4.85 3.38
N LEU A 18 2.31 -5.25 2.39
CA LEU A 18 3.76 -5.04 2.40
C LEU A 18 4.11 -3.54 2.29
N VAL A 19 3.32 -2.78 1.52
CA VAL A 19 3.50 -1.33 1.42
C VAL A 19 3.21 -0.67 2.76
N ASP A 20 2.14 -1.07 3.46
CA ASP A 20 1.83 -0.56 4.80
C ASP A 20 2.94 -0.89 5.80
N GLU A 21 3.44 -2.13 5.81
CA GLU A 21 4.55 -2.58 6.67
C GLU A 21 5.84 -1.77 6.40
N GLU A 22 6.18 -1.53 5.14
CA GLU A 22 7.38 -0.78 4.78
C GLU A 22 7.24 0.71 5.09
N ILE A 23 6.04 1.31 4.96
CA ILE A 23 5.80 2.69 5.42
C ILE A 23 6.05 2.78 6.92
N ASP A 24 5.49 1.86 7.70
CA ASP A 24 5.68 1.83 9.15
C ASP A 24 7.17 1.64 9.50
N GLN A 25 7.89 0.80 8.75
CA GLN A 25 9.33 0.59 8.92
C GLN A 25 10.16 1.86 8.62
N GLN A 26 9.91 2.55 7.50
CA GLN A 26 10.66 3.75 7.12
C GLN A 26 10.32 4.98 7.98
N THR A 27 9.14 4.98 8.60
CA THR A 27 8.65 6.09 9.44
C THR A 27 8.77 5.82 10.94
N CYS A 28 9.23 4.63 11.36
CA CYS A 28 9.28 4.24 12.78
C CYS A 28 10.06 5.20 13.69
N SER A 29 11.05 5.91 13.14
CA SER A 29 11.89 6.86 13.88
C SER A 29 11.50 8.32 13.67
N TRP A 30 10.38 8.60 12.99
CA TRP A 30 9.94 9.96 12.72
C TRP A 30 9.43 10.65 13.98
N THR A 31 9.63 11.97 14.03
CA THR A 31 8.99 12.81 15.04
C THR A 31 7.52 13.04 14.68
N SER A 32 6.71 13.46 15.66
CA SER A 32 5.32 13.84 15.40
C SER A 32 5.20 14.97 14.37
N GLU A 33 6.18 15.87 14.30
CA GLU A 33 6.22 16.95 13.31
C GLU A 33 6.46 16.41 11.90
N ASP A 34 7.41 15.48 11.73
CA ASP A 34 7.68 14.85 10.44
C ASP A 34 6.47 14.05 9.93
N ALA A 35 5.79 13.32 10.83
CA ALA A 35 4.61 12.53 10.50
C ALA A 35 3.43 13.40 10.03
N GLN A 36 3.27 14.60 10.57
CA GLN A 36 2.20 15.52 10.16
C GLN A 36 2.41 16.09 8.75
N GLN A 37 3.64 16.06 8.23
CA GLN A 37 3.95 16.59 6.89
C GLN A 37 3.59 15.63 5.76
N VAL A 38 3.15 14.40 6.07
CA VAL A 38 2.93 13.36 5.07
C VAL A 38 1.60 12.66 5.31
N ASN A 39 0.77 12.59 4.26
CA ASN A 39 -0.45 11.79 4.30
C ASN A 39 -0.12 10.32 3.98
N ARG A 40 -0.17 9.45 4.99
CA ARG A 40 0.10 8.00 4.86
C ARG A 40 -0.71 7.33 3.76
N ILE A 41 -1.98 7.69 3.61
CA ILE A 41 -2.87 7.09 2.61
C ILE A 41 -2.42 7.47 1.19
N GLU A 42 -1.99 8.71 0.98
CA GLU A 42 -1.45 9.15 -0.30
C GLU A 42 -0.12 8.47 -0.62
N VAL A 43 0.73 8.25 0.38
CA VAL A 43 1.99 7.50 0.22
C VAL A 43 1.70 6.07 -0.24
N ALA A 44 0.78 5.38 0.43
CA ALA A 44 0.40 4.01 0.08
C ALA A 44 -0.17 3.94 -1.34
N ALA A 45 -1.12 4.81 -1.68
CA ALA A 45 -1.72 4.86 -3.01
C ALA A 45 -0.68 5.19 -4.10
N HIS A 46 0.21 6.15 -3.84
CA HIS A 46 1.29 6.51 -4.76
C HIS A 46 2.27 5.35 -4.96
N ALA A 47 2.68 4.65 -3.90
CA ALA A 47 3.59 3.51 -3.97
C ALA A 47 2.97 2.34 -4.75
N LEU A 48 1.71 2.00 -4.46
CA LEU A 48 1.00 0.90 -5.12
C LEU A 48 0.84 1.12 -6.62
N ASN A 49 0.72 2.37 -7.08
CA ASN A 49 0.68 2.69 -8.52
C ASN A 49 2.01 2.40 -9.25
N HIS A 50 3.09 2.11 -8.52
CA HIS A 50 4.40 1.79 -9.07
C HIS A 50 4.81 0.33 -8.89
N LEU A 51 3.97 -0.49 -8.25
CA LEU A 51 4.28 -1.89 -7.94
C LEU A 51 3.38 -2.83 -8.76
N PRO A 52 3.88 -3.99 -9.19
CA PRO A 52 3.03 -4.99 -9.82
C PRO A 52 2.02 -5.52 -8.79
N PRO A 53 0.72 -5.62 -9.13
CA PRO A 53 -0.26 -6.14 -8.20
C PRO A 53 -0.10 -7.65 -8.01
N LEU A 54 -0.20 -8.11 -6.76
CA LEU A 54 -0.19 -9.53 -6.41
C LEU A 54 -1.51 -9.90 -5.76
N TYR A 55 -2.50 -10.24 -6.59
CA TYR A 55 -3.81 -10.66 -6.09
C TYR A 55 -3.79 -12.08 -5.54
N ALA A 56 -4.58 -12.31 -4.49
CA ALA A 56 -4.91 -13.61 -3.94
C ALA A 56 -6.43 -13.70 -3.69
N SER A 57 -7.00 -14.88 -3.88
CA SER A 57 -8.43 -15.18 -3.67
C SER A 57 -8.68 -16.25 -2.61
N SER A 58 -7.63 -16.66 -1.88
CA SER A 58 -7.73 -17.61 -0.76
C SER A 58 -6.64 -17.29 0.27
N GLN A 59 -6.77 -17.85 1.47
CA GLN A 59 -5.78 -17.67 2.54
C GLN A 59 -4.42 -18.27 2.15
N GLU A 60 -4.41 -19.42 1.48
CA GLU A 60 -3.20 -20.04 0.95
C GLU A 60 -2.56 -19.16 -0.13
N GLY A 61 -3.39 -18.57 -1.00
CA GLY A 61 -2.95 -17.60 -2.00
C GLY A 61 -2.33 -16.36 -1.37
N VAL A 62 -2.89 -15.86 -0.26
CA VAL A 62 -2.33 -14.74 0.49
C VAL A 62 -0.91 -15.08 0.97
N MET A 63 -0.73 -16.23 1.61
CA MET A 63 0.57 -16.66 2.11
C MET A 63 1.60 -16.79 0.98
N LEU A 64 1.25 -17.47 -0.11
CA LEU A 64 2.14 -17.66 -1.26
C LEU A 64 2.55 -16.32 -1.90
N GLN A 65 1.59 -15.41 -2.08
CA GLN A 65 1.84 -14.12 -2.69
C GLN A 65 2.62 -13.19 -1.76
N TYR A 66 2.45 -13.32 -0.44
CA TYR A 66 3.22 -12.59 0.56
C TYR A 66 4.69 -13.04 0.55
N GLU A 67 4.95 -14.36 0.59
CA GLU A 67 6.31 -14.90 0.49
C GLU A 67 6.99 -14.46 -0.81
N ARG A 68 6.27 -14.53 -1.93
CA ARG A 68 6.76 -14.03 -3.22
C ARG A 68 7.05 -12.53 -3.20
N ALA A 69 6.20 -11.71 -2.58
CA ALA A 69 6.44 -10.28 -2.44
C ALA A 69 7.74 -10.01 -1.68
N GLN A 70 7.97 -10.73 -0.58
CA GLN A 70 9.18 -10.59 0.22
C GLN A 70 10.45 -11.08 -0.50
N GLN A 71 10.36 -12.11 -1.33
CA GLN A 71 11.52 -12.67 -2.04
C GLN A 71 11.87 -11.87 -3.30
N ASP A 72 10.86 -11.56 -4.11
CA ASP A 72 11.06 -11.04 -5.46
C ASP A 72 10.99 -9.51 -5.54
N TYR A 73 10.27 -8.86 -4.61
CA TYR A 73 9.91 -7.45 -4.72
C TYR A 73 10.32 -6.58 -3.53
N TYR A 74 11.10 -7.13 -2.58
CA TYR A 74 11.51 -6.40 -1.38
C TYR A 74 12.18 -5.05 -1.70
N HIS A 75 13.11 -5.05 -2.67
CA HIS A 75 13.84 -3.84 -3.05
C HIS A 75 12.96 -2.82 -3.76
N GLU A 76 12.04 -3.29 -4.61
CA GLU A 76 11.07 -2.49 -5.34
C GLU A 76 10.09 -1.82 -4.37
N ILE A 77 9.55 -2.57 -3.40
CA ILE A 77 8.65 -2.06 -2.37
C ILE A 77 9.34 -0.95 -1.58
N LYS A 78 10.55 -1.21 -1.08
CA LYS A 78 11.35 -0.23 -0.35
C LYS A 78 11.59 1.04 -1.15
N THR A 79 11.96 0.89 -2.42
CA THR A 79 12.23 2.02 -3.32
C THR A 79 10.96 2.81 -3.62
N ALA A 80 9.86 2.13 -3.90
CA ALA A 80 8.57 2.75 -4.19
C ALA A 80 8.05 3.54 -2.99
N VAL A 81 8.11 2.98 -1.78
CA VAL A 81 7.71 3.66 -0.54
C VAL A 81 8.59 4.89 -0.29
N ASN A 82 9.91 4.76 -0.38
CA ASN A 82 10.83 5.89 -0.18
C ASN A 82 10.54 7.04 -1.17
N ASN A 83 10.38 6.71 -2.46
CA ASN A 83 10.07 7.71 -3.48
C ASN A 83 8.71 8.37 -3.24
N SER A 84 7.73 7.60 -2.75
CA SER A 84 6.39 8.10 -2.43
C SER A 84 6.39 9.03 -1.22
N LEU A 85 7.13 8.70 -0.16
CA LEU A 85 7.34 9.58 0.99
C LEU A 85 7.94 10.92 0.56
N LEU A 86 8.96 10.90 -0.31
CA LEU A 86 9.58 12.11 -0.85
C LEU A 86 8.62 12.91 -1.76
N ALA A 87 7.82 12.23 -2.58
CA ALA A 87 6.87 12.87 -3.49
C ALA A 87 5.74 13.57 -2.71
N VAL A 88 5.13 12.87 -1.75
CA VAL A 88 4.02 13.40 -0.93
C VAL A 88 4.51 14.56 -0.05
N LYS A 89 5.69 14.46 0.58
CA LYS A 89 6.26 15.55 1.39
C LYS A 89 6.48 16.84 0.60
N ARG A 90 6.74 16.76 -0.71
CA ARG A 90 6.95 17.94 -1.59
C ARG A 90 5.65 18.58 -2.05
N LEU A 91 4.52 17.89 -1.94
CA LEU A 91 3.23 18.39 -2.35
C LEU A 91 2.56 19.05 -1.13
N PRO A 92 2.43 20.40 -1.08
CA PRO A 92 1.63 21.01 -0.03
C PRO A 92 0.20 20.46 -0.13
N TYR A 93 -0.31 19.91 0.98
CA TYR A 93 -1.62 19.27 1.07
C TYR A 93 -2.70 20.11 0.35
N LYS A 94 -3.26 19.58 -0.74
CA LYS A 94 -4.18 20.33 -1.61
C LYS A 94 -5.65 20.21 -1.22
N GLY A 95 -5.98 19.50 -0.14
CA GLY A 95 -7.35 19.13 0.18
C GLY A 95 -7.87 18.10 -0.82
N SER A 96 -7.85 16.83 -0.45
CA SER A 96 -8.46 15.75 -1.22
C SER A 96 -9.91 15.54 -0.76
N THR A 97 -10.81 15.22 -1.69
CA THR A 97 -12.15 14.73 -1.36
C THR A 97 -12.04 13.22 -1.08
N PRO A 98 -12.30 12.75 0.15
CA PRO A 98 -12.21 11.33 0.47
C PRO A 98 -13.24 10.50 -0.29
N PHE A 99 -12.94 9.21 -0.52
CA PHE A 99 -13.96 8.27 -0.99
C PHE A 99 -14.99 8.02 0.11
N ASP A 100 -16.28 8.05 -0.24
CA ASP A 100 -17.39 7.63 0.62
C ASP A 100 -17.39 6.09 0.68
N VAL A 101 -16.54 5.51 1.53
CA VAL A 101 -16.54 4.06 1.79
C VAL A 101 -17.78 3.74 2.63
N ARG A 102 -18.84 3.28 1.95
CA ARG A 102 -20.05 2.71 2.56
C ARG A 102 -19.89 1.23 2.85
#